data_AF-A0A529PCJ3-F1
#
_entry.id   AF-A0A529PCJ3-F1
#
_cell.length_a   1.000
_cell.length_b   1.000
_cell.length_c   1.000
_cell.angle_alpha   90.00
_cell.angle_beta   90.00
_cell.angle_gamma   90.00
#
_symmetry.space_group_name_H-M   'P 1'
#
loop_
_entity.id
_entity.type
_entity.pdbx_description
1 polymer ?
#
loop_
_entity_poly.entity_id
_entity_poly.type
_entity_poly.pdbx_seq_one_letter_code
_entity_poly.pdbx_strand_id
1 'polypeptide(L)' 'VSHLEAGRYFYAKALASGEEVPCEVLVFPLRVDRVADRWKEKRARTRKWVNSTEAVRMVNEPDLCQIIAYFCANPRKFA' A
#
# COMPACT_ATOMS: atom_id res chain seq x y z
N VAL A 1 1.16 -4.02 -13.12
CA VAL A 1 1.91 -3.34 -12.04
C VAL A 1 2.87 -2.38 -12.73
N SER A 2 3.02 -1.16 -12.22
CA SER A 2 4.02 -0.23 -12.76
C SER A 2 5.43 -0.74 -12.47
N HIS A 3 6.36 -0.52 -13.40
CA HIS A 3 7.79 -0.73 -13.17
C HIS A 3 8.48 0.49 -12.55
N LEU A 4 7.75 1.61 -12.44
CA LEU A 4 8.21 2.80 -11.74
C LEU A 4 7.77 2.75 -10.28
N GLU A 5 8.74 2.93 -9.40
CA GLU A 5 8.54 2.97 -7.96
C GLU A 5 7.85 4.29 -7.55
N ALA A 6 6.82 4.20 -6.71
CA ALA A 6 6.18 5.37 -6.10
C ALA A 6 6.96 5.91 -4.90
N GLY A 7 7.71 5.03 -4.22
CA GLY A 7 8.62 5.37 -3.14
C GLY A 7 8.91 4.16 -2.25
N ARG A 8 9.63 4.41 -1.15
CA ARG A 8 9.96 3.41 -0.14
C ARG A 8 9.70 3.91 1.26
N TYR A 9 9.38 2.99 2.15
CA TYR A 9 9.32 3.27 3.58
C TYR A 9 9.87 2.09 4.36
N PHE A 10 10.21 2.33 5.63
CA PHE A 10 10.64 1.29 6.56
C PHE A 10 9.53 0.98 7.55
N TYR A 11 9.41 -0.29 7.93
CA TYR A 11 8.60 -0.67 9.09
C TYR A 11 9.30 -1.78 9.88
N ALA A 12 8.94 -1.86 11.16
CA ALA A 12 9.32 -2.96 12.02
C ALA A 12 8.37 -4.14 11.79
N LYS A 13 8.85 -5.22 11.19
CA LYS A 13 8.07 -6.43 10.98
C LYS A 13 8.14 -7.31 12.23
N ALA A 14 7.02 -7.45 12.92
CA ALA A 14 6.89 -8.41 14.01
C ALA A 14 6.89 -9.85 13.47
N LEU A 15 7.80 -10.67 13.98
CA LEU A 15 7.85 -12.10 13.74
C LEU A 15 6.98 -12.85 14.75
N ALA A 16 6.66 -14.12 14.46
CA ALA A 16 5.89 -14.97 15.38
C ALA A 16 6.60 -15.19 16.74
N SER A 17 7.92 -14.98 16.79
CA SER A 17 8.73 -15.02 18.01
C SER A 17 8.55 -13.78 18.90
N GLY A 18 7.95 -12.70 18.41
CA GLY A 18 7.88 -11.39 19.06
C GLY A 18 9.06 -10.47 18.75
N GLU A 19 10.05 -10.92 17.98
CA GLU A 19 11.14 -10.08 17.48
C GLU A 19 10.63 -9.11 16.39
N GLU A 20 11.18 -7.91 16.36
CA GLU A 20 10.94 -6.93 15.31
C GLU A 20 12.15 -6.78 14.39
N VAL A 21 11.94 -6.99 13.09
CA VAL A 21 12.98 -6.87 12.08
C VAL A 21 12.71 -5.65 11.20
N PRO A 22 13.68 -4.71 11.05
CA PRO A 22 13.52 -3.57 10.15
C PRO A 22 13.43 -4.06 8.70
N CYS A 23 12.39 -3.63 7.99
CA CYS A 23 12.13 -4.01 6.61
C CYS A 23 11.98 -2.76 5.74
N GLU A 24 12.74 -2.68 4.64
CA GLU A 24 12.49 -1.71 3.56
C GLU A 24 11.36 -2.25 2.66
N VAL A 25 10.39 -1.40 2.36
CA VAL A 25 9.25 -1.72 1.49
C VAL A 25 9.24 -0.80 0.30
N LEU A 26 9.34 -1.37 -0.90
CA LEU A 26 9.18 -0.65 -2.16
C LEU A 26 7.70 -0.66 -2.57
N VAL A 27 7.17 0.51 -2.94
CA VAL A 27 5.76 0.68 -3.29
C VAL A 27 5.63 0.89 -4.80
N PHE A 28 4.82 0.07 -5.46
CA PHE A 28 4.55 0.15 -6.89
C PHE A 28 3.05 0.29 -7.16
N PRO A 29 2.62 1.29 -7.96
CA PRO A 29 1.23 1.42 -8.35
C PRO A 29 0.73 0.24 -9.18
N LEU A 30 -0.53 -0.15 -8.96
CA LEU A 30 -1.23 -1.15 -9.75
C LEU A 30 -2.55 -0.58 -10.24
N ARG A 31 -2.69 -0.47 -11.55
CA ARG A 31 -4.00 -0.25 -12.19
C ARG A 31 -4.83 -1.53 -12.05
N VAL A 32 -6.02 -1.40 -11.47
CA VAL A 32 -6.94 -2.51 -11.25
C VAL A 32 -8.11 -2.38 -12.20
N ASP A 33 -8.21 -3.29 -13.17
CA ASP A 33 -9.36 -3.34 -14.09
C ASP A 33 -10.44 -4.33 -13.61
N ARG A 34 -10.06 -5.34 -12.82
CA ARG A 34 -10.99 -6.33 -12.24
C ARG A 34 -10.55 -6.76 -10.85
N VAL A 35 -11.54 -7.10 -10.03
CA VAL A 35 -11.38 -7.58 -8.67
C VAL A 35 -11.94 -8.99 -8.57
N ALA A 36 -11.14 -9.95 -8.09
CA ALA A 36 -11.59 -11.33 -7.89
C ALA A 36 -12.61 -11.44 -6.75
N ASP A 37 -13.68 -12.22 -6.96
CA ASP A 37 -14.73 -12.48 -5.97
C ASP A 37 -14.32 -13.49 -4.90
N ARG A 38 -13.36 -14.39 -5.21
CA ARG A 38 -12.79 -15.38 -4.28
C ARG A 38 -11.28 -15.17 -4.21
N TRP A 39 -10.75 -14.99 -3.00
CA TRP A 39 -9.33 -14.88 -2.72
C TRP A 39 -9.02 -15.49 -1.35
N LYS A 40 -7.76 -15.87 -1.11
CA LYS A 40 -7.35 -16.67 0.05
C LYS A 40 -7.71 -16.00 1.39
N GLU A 41 -7.53 -14.68 1.47
CA GLU A 41 -7.70 -13.88 2.68
C GLU A 41 -9.12 -13.28 2.83
N LYS A 42 -10.10 -13.65 1.99
CA LYS A 42 -11.44 -13.00 1.97
C LYS A 42 -12.16 -13.02 3.30
N ARG A 43 -11.89 -14.03 4.14
CA ARG A 43 -12.49 -14.19 5.48
C ARG A 43 -11.69 -13.49 6.58
N ALA A 44 -10.46 -13.07 6.32
CA ALA A 44 -9.57 -12.43 7.29
C ALA A 44 -9.42 -10.92 7.05
N ARG A 45 -9.79 -10.42 5.87
CA ARG A 45 -9.61 -9.02 5.50
C ARG A 45 -10.83 -8.46 4.78
N THR A 46 -11.25 -7.27 5.20
CA THR A 46 -12.22 -6.44 4.48
C THR A 46 -11.49 -5.58 3.45
N ARG A 47 -12.02 -5.50 2.23
CA ARG A 47 -11.50 -4.63 1.17
C ARG A 47 -12.50 -3.52 0.87
N LYS A 48 -12.01 -2.30 0.76
CA LYS A 48 -12.80 -1.09 0.47
C LYS A 48 -12.07 -0.27 -0.59
N TRP A 49 -12.83 0.26 -1.56
CA TRP A 49 -12.36 1.35 -2.40
C TRP A 49 -12.65 2.67 -1.68
N VAL A 50 -11.65 3.54 -1.63
CA VAL A 50 -11.72 4.82 -0.95
C VAL A 50 -11.13 5.91 -1.84
N ASN A 51 -11.49 7.16 -1.57
CA ASN A 51 -10.82 8.28 -2.22
C ASN A 51 -9.42 8.51 -1.63
N SER A 52 -8.63 9.38 -2.26
CA SER A 52 -7.25 9.67 -1.87
C SER A 52 -7.12 10.18 -0.42
N THR A 53 -8.01 11.08 0.00
CA THR A 53 -7.98 11.65 1.36
C THR A 53 -8.28 10.60 2.42
N GLU A 54 -9.26 9.74 2.18
CA GLU A 54 -9.55 8.61 3.06
C GLU A 54 -8.38 7.62 3.11
N ALA A 55 -7.79 7.29 1.95
CA ALA A 55 -6.67 6.35 1.87
C ALA A 55 -5.49 6.79 2.75
N VAL A 56 -5.09 8.05 2.65
CA VAL A 56 -3.99 8.63 3.45
C VAL A 56 -4.30 8.57 4.95
N ARG A 57 -5.57 8.73 5.35
CA ARG A 57 -5.98 8.68 6.77
C ARG A 57 -6.08 7.27 7.34
N MET A 58 -6.19 6.25 6.48
CA MET A 58 -6.31 4.84 6.89
C MET A 58 -4.96 4.16 7.09
N VAL A 59 -3.85 4.84 6.77
CA VAL A 59 -2.49 4.32 6.89
C VAL A 59 -1.84 4.87 8.16
N ASN A 60 -1.17 3.98 8.91
CA ASN A 60 -0.51 4.35 10.16
C ASN A 60 0.90 4.89 9.94
N GLU A 61 1.59 4.40 8.91
CA GLU A 61 2.96 4.74 8.60
C GLU A 61 3.03 6.11 7.88
N PRO A 62 3.60 7.15 8.51
CA PRO A 62 3.61 8.50 7.93
C PRO A 62 4.28 8.58 6.56
N ASP A 63 5.35 7.80 6.35
CA ASP A 63 6.06 7.76 5.07
C ASP A 63 5.20 7.14 3.97
N LEU A 64 4.45 6.08 4.29
CA LEU A 64 3.50 5.48 3.34
C LEU A 64 2.33 6.43 3.04
N CYS A 65 1.85 7.18 4.03
CA CYS A 65 0.87 8.25 3.82
C CYS A 65 1.36 9.27 2.77
N GLN A 66 2.63 9.70 2.87
CA GLN A 66 3.23 10.63 1.93
C GLN A 66 3.37 10.04 0.52
N ILE A 67 3.79 8.78 0.41
CA ILE A 67 3.90 8.07 -0.88
C ILE A 67 2.53 8.00 -1.56
N ILE A 68 1.48 7.62 -0.82
CA ILE A 68 0.11 7.54 -1.35
C ILE A 68 -0.37 8.93 -1.78
N ALA A 69 -0.16 9.96 -0.95
CA ALA A 69 -0.55 11.33 -1.29
C ALA A 69 0.14 11.83 -2.57
N TYR A 70 1.44 11.57 -2.70
CA TYR A 70 2.24 11.93 -3.87
C TYR A 70 1.74 11.23 -5.14
N PHE A 71 1.51 9.92 -5.05
CA PHE A 71 0.95 9.15 -6.17
C PHE A 71 -0.41 9.71 -6.60
N CYS A 72 -1.31 9.98 -5.65
CA CYS A 72 -2.64 10.51 -5.94
C CYS A 72 -2.62 11.91 -6.58
N ALA A 73 -1.61 12.73 -6.29
CA ALA A 73 -1.46 14.06 -6.89
C ALA A 73 -1.10 14.00 -8.39
N ASN A 74 -0.37 12.96 -8.84
CA ASN A 74 -0.05 12.76 -10.25
C ASN A 74 0.12 11.27 -10.63
N PRO A 75 -0.98 10.52 -10.79
CA PRO A 75 -0.92 9.09 -11.09
C PRO A 75 -0.29 8.77 -12.45
N ARG A 76 -0.39 9.71 -13.41
CA ARG A 76 0.12 9.53 -14.78
C ARG A 76 1.64 9.45 -14.84
N LYS A 77 2.35 9.97 -13.84
CA LYS A 77 3.81 9.85 -13.73
C LYS A 77 4.27 8.39 -13.64
N PHE A 78 3.41 7.49 -13.20
CA PHE A 78 3.72 6.07 -12.94
C PHE A 78 3.00 5.11 -13.89
N ALA A 79 2.35 5.64 -14.94
CA ALA A 79 1.59 4.87 -15.92
C ALA A 79 2.51 4.18 -16.94
#